data_AF-A0A9Q5GC27-F1
#
_entry.id   AF-A0A9Q5GC27-F1
#
_cell.length_a   1.000
_cell.length_b   1.000
_cell.length_c   1.000
_cell.angle_alpha   90.00
_cell.angle_beta   90.00
_cell.angle_gamma   90.00
#
_symmetry.space_group_name_H-M   'P 1'
#
loop_
_entity.id
_entity.type
_entity.pdbx_description
1 polymer ?
#
loop_
_entity_poly.entity_id
_entity_poly.type
_entity_poly.pdbx_seq_one_letter_code
_entity_poly.pdbx_strand_id
1 'polypeptide(L)'
;MDDDAVKIARQMYRNDMGLISPKDLKKYRSKVGISQRDLAEIIGLSPHTIALYEAGEFPTVANNRMLKSLFSNDDVLKEYLIENGNQYSDSVKEKIKAYLGGRKAVLGISSEQPKFKAVQLANWFRVNNYFARQFDYNVDPITQMQVVKLLYFAYGRFLVKSKKRLFSSPILHLQYGPVVKEVHQQFRGMVVLDPDKPDKQAFEDYNLVSSDAEINDLLQKIDEDYSDYTASGLSRIIHRAGSLWSMTEKGKPIKDQLIFDQFTKTEE
;
A
#
# COMPACT_ATOMS: atom_id res chain seq x y z
N MET A 1 -12.69 17.43 21.44
CA MET A 1 -13.67 16.70 22.27
C MET A 1 -14.99 16.50 21.52
N ASP A 2 -15.47 17.49 20.74
CA ASP A 2 -16.70 17.34 19.95
C ASP A 2 -16.60 16.35 18.77
N ASP A 3 -15.47 16.31 18.06
CA ASP A 3 -15.32 15.46 16.86
C ASP A 3 -15.44 13.95 17.14
N ASP A 4 -14.97 13.50 18.31
CA ASP A 4 -15.03 12.07 18.67
C ASP A 4 -16.44 11.68 19.11
N ALA A 5 -17.15 12.58 19.81
CA ALA A 5 -18.56 12.38 20.16
C ALA A 5 -19.44 12.28 18.91
N VAL A 6 -19.21 13.12 17.89
CA VAL A 6 -19.92 13.07 16.61
C VAL A 6 -19.66 11.76 15.87
N LYS A 7 -18.41 11.27 15.84
CA LYS A 7 -18.08 9.98 15.22
C LYS A 7 -18.76 8.82 15.93
N ILE A 8 -18.76 8.82 17.28
CA ILE A 8 -19.42 7.79 18.09
C ILE A 8 -20.92 7.79 17.80
N ALA A 9 -21.57 8.96 17.84
CA ALA A 9 -23.01 9.09 17.57
C ALA A 9 -23.39 8.61 16.16
N ARG A 10 -22.62 9.00 15.13
CA ARG A 10 -22.84 8.53 13.75
C ARG A 10 -22.66 7.02 13.64
N GLN A 11 -21.70 6.42 14.35
CA GLN A 11 -21.49 4.97 14.35
C GLN A 11 -22.63 4.23 15.05
N MET A 12 -23.12 4.74 16.19
CA MET A 12 -24.29 4.17 16.88
C MET A 12 -25.52 4.15 15.96
N TYR A 13 -25.80 5.27 15.28
CA TYR A 13 -26.89 5.36 14.31
C TYR A 13 -26.75 4.33 13.18
N ARG A 14 -25.53 4.10 12.67
CA ARG A 14 -25.30 3.05 11.66
C ARG A 14 -25.61 1.66 12.19
N ASN A 15 -25.24 1.37 13.44
CA ASN A 15 -25.49 0.06 14.03
C ASN A 15 -27.00 -0.17 14.18
N ASP A 16 -27.72 0.81 14.74
CA ASP A 16 -29.16 0.72 14.98
C ASP A 16 -29.96 0.60 13.68
N MET A 17 -29.57 1.35 12.65
CA MET A 17 -30.24 1.35 11.34
C MET A 17 -29.69 0.29 10.38
N GLY A 18 -28.70 -0.50 10.81
CA GLY A 18 -27.99 -1.45 9.98
C GLY A 18 -27.43 -0.81 8.69
N LEU A 19 -26.73 0.30 8.79
CA LEU A 19 -26.08 0.95 7.65
C LEU A 19 -24.66 0.42 7.47
N ILE A 20 -24.24 0.32 6.22
CA ILE A 20 -22.87 -0.04 5.88
C ILE A 20 -21.93 1.04 6.42
N SER A 21 -20.82 0.62 7.04
CA SER A 21 -19.82 1.57 7.51
C SER A 21 -18.87 1.99 6.37
N PRO A 22 -18.26 3.19 6.48
CA PRO A 22 -17.20 3.60 5.55
C PRO A 22 -16.07 2.58 5.47
N LYS A 23 -15.80 1.88 6.59
CA LYS A 23 -14.79 0.83 6.67
C LYS A 23 -15.18 -0.41 5.88
N ASP A 24 -16.44 -0.84 5.94
CA ASP A 24 -16.92 -2.01 5.19
C ASP A 24 -16.90 -1.75 3.69
N LEU A 25 -17.32 -0.55 3.26
CA LEU A 25 -17.30 -0.11 1.86
C LEU A 25 -15.88 -0.17 1.29
N LYS A 26 -14.95 0.45 2.01
CA LYS A 26 -13.50 0.42 1.73
C LYS A 26 -12.95 -1.01 1.66
N LYS A 27 -13.28 -1.83 2.67
CA LYS A 27 -12.85 -3.24 2.76
C LYS A 27 -13.33 -4.04 1.55
N TYR A 28 -14.58 -3.86 1.14
CA TYR A 28 -15.13 -4.55 -0.03
C TYR A 28 -14.42 -4.14 -1.31
N ARG A 29 -14.24 -2.83 -1.58
CA ARG A 29 -13.52 -2.40 -2.80
C ARG A 29 -12.11 -2.96 -2.89
N SER A 30 -11.40 -2.99 -1.75
CA SER A 30 -10.07 -3.60 -1.65
C SER A 30 -10.09 -5.13 -1.79
N LYS A 31 -11.18 -5.79 -1.36
CA LYS A 31 -11.38 -7.25 -1.55
C LYS A 31 -11.44 -7.57 -3.04
N VAL A 32 -12.20 -6.79 -3.81
CA VAL A 32 -12.42 -6.97 -5.25
C VAL A 32 -11.30 -6.37 -6.10
N GLY A 33 -10.56 -5.37 -5.60
CA GLY A 33 -9.49 -4.69 -6.36
C GLY A 33 -10.02 -3.59 -7.29
N ILE A 34 -11.08 -2.90 -6.87
CA ILE A 34 -11.79 -1.89 -7.66
C ILE A 34 -11.62 -0.49 -7.08
N SER A 35 -11.66 0.54 -7.92
CA SER A 35 -11.61 1.98 -7.58
C SER A 35 -12.98 2.52 -7.11
N GLN A 36 -13.05 3.78 -6.64
CA GLN A 36 -14.34 4.38 -6.24
C GLN A 36 -15.22 4.56 -7.48
N ARG A 37 -14.61 4.93 -8.61
CA ARG A 37 -15.26 5.03 -9.92
C ARG A 37 -15.77 3.67 -10.38
N ASP A 38 -14.97 2.63 -10.24
CA ASP A 38 -15.34 1.26 -10.61
C ASP A 38 -16.55 0.77 -9.79
N LEU A 39 -16.56 0.98 -8.47
CA LEU A 39 -17.72 0.60 -7.65
C LEU A 39 -18.96 1.42 -8.03
N ALA A 40 -18.78 2.71 -8.31
CA ALA A 40 -19.86 3.58 -8.75
C ALA A 40 -20.48 3.07 -10.06
N GLU A 41 -19.65 2.66 -11.01
CA GLU A 41 -20.07 2.05 -12.27
C GLU A 41 -20.83 0.73 -12.05
N ILE A 42 -20.35 -0.14 -11.16
CA ILE A 42 -20.99 -1.43 -10.85
C ILE A 42 -22.39 -1.24 -10.23
N ILE A 43 -22.53 -0.30 -9.28
CA ILE A 43 -23.79 -0.06 -8.56
C ILE A 43 -24.72 0.88 -9.36
N GLY A 44 -24.21 1.60 -10.37
CA GLY A 44 -24.96 2.63 -11.09
C GLY A 44 -25.11 3.94 -10.31
N LEU A 45 -24.10 4.32 -9.52
CA LEU A 45 -24.04 5.58 -8.77
C LEU A 45 -22.95 6.51 -9.33
N SER A 46 -22.93 7.76 -8.84
CA SER A 46 -21.82 8.67 -9.16
C SER A 46 -20.57 8.33 -8.32
N PRO A 47 -19.34 8.50 -8.84
CA PRO A 47 -18.12 8.35 -8.06
C PRO A 47 -18.09 9.24 -6.81
N HIS A 48 -18.68 10.44 -6.91
CA HIS A 48 -18.82 11.36 -5.79
C HIS A 48 -19.68 10.78 -4.66
N THR A 49 -20.78 10.10 -4.99
CA THR A 49 -21.65 9.42 -4.02
C THR A 49 -20.88 8.34 -3.24
N ILE A 50 -20.06 7.54 -3.92
CA ILE A 50 -19.21 6.54 -3.26
C ILE A 50 -18.19 7.22 -2.33
N ALA A 51 -17.57 8.32 -2.78
CA ALA A 51 -16.63 9.09 -1.97
C ALA A 51 -17.28 9.65 -0.69
N LEU A 52 -18.50 10.19 -0.78
CA LEU A 52 -19.27 10.67 0.38
C LEU A 52 -19.51 9.54 1.40
N TYR A 53 -19.91 8.36 0.95
CA TYR A 53 -20.13 7.22 1.84
C TYR A 53 -18.83 6.72 2.48
N GLU A 54 -17.73 6.73 1.74
CA GLU A 54 -16.39 6.44 2.28
C GLU A 54 -15.85 7.52 3.23
N ALA A 55 -16.39 8.73 3.17
CA ALA A 55 -16.07 9.85 4.06
C ALA A 55 -16.92 9.86 5.34
N GLY A 56 -18.01 9.07 5.40
CA GLY A 56 -18.86 8.99 6.58
C GLY A 56 -20.28 9.49 6.40
N GLU A 57 -20.70 9.85 5.19
CA GLU A 57 -22.11 10.15 4.91
C GLU A 57 -22.98 8.90 4.91
N PHE A 58 -24.26 9.09 5.23
CA PHE A 58 -25.20 7.98 5.30
C PHE A 58 -25.71 7.62 3.89
N PRO A 59 -25.69 6.34 3.51
CA PRO A 59 -26.34 5.90 2.29
C PRO A 59 -27.86 6.04 2.41
N THR A 60 -28.52 6.31 1.29
CA THR A 60 -29.98 6.19 1.21
C THR A 60 -30.39 4.74 1.48
N VAL A 61 -31.65 4.51 1.84
CA VAL A 61 -32.17 3.15 2.09
C VAL A 61 -31.95 2.24 0.87
N ALA A 62 -32.19 2.75 -0.34
CA ALA A 62 -31.98 2.02 -1.58
C ALA A 62 -30.49 1.67 -1.80
N ASN A 63 -29.60 2.66 -1.68
CA ASN A 63 -28.16 2.46 -1.89
C ASN A 63 -27.56 1.52 -0.84
N ASN A 64 -28.03 1.61 0.42
CA ASN A 64 -27.61 0.71 1.49
C ASN A 64 -28.00 -0.74 1.19
N ARG A 65 -29.21 -0.98 0.66
CA ARG A 65 -29.65 -2.33 0.27
C ARG A 65 -28.80 -2.89 -0.87
N MET A 66 -28.55 -2.11 -1.92
CA MET A 66 -27.73 -2.52 -3.06
C MET A 66 -26.31 -2.92 -2.61
N LEU A 67 -25.64 -2.03 -1.86
CA LEU A 67 -24.31 -2.29 -1.36
C LEU A 67 -24.28 -3.50 -0.40
N LYS A 68 -25.28 -3.67 0.47
CA LYS A 68 -25.37 -4.85 1.35
C LYS A 68 -25.53 -6.14 0.57
N SER A 69 -26.40 -6.14 -0.44
CA SER A 69 -26.59 -7.29 -1.33
C SER A 69 -25.25 -7.68 -1.95
N LEU A 70 -24.56 -6.70 -2.53
CA LEU A 70 -23.26 -6.91 -3.15
C LEU A 70 -22.20 -7.45 -2.17
N PHE A 71 -22.26 -7.06 -0.89
CA PHE A 71 -21.27 -7.49 0.12
C PHE A 71 -21.57 -8.85 0.72
N SER A 72 -22.79 -9.36 0.54
CA SER A 72 -23.27 -10.56 1.22
C SER A 72 -22.60 -11.82 0.67
N ASN A 73 -22.41 -11.91 -0.64
CA ASN A 73 -21.65 -12.98 -1.27
C ASN A 73 -21.13 -12.55 -2.65
N ASP A 74 -20.20 -13.34 -3.19
CA ASP A 74 -19.58 -13.05 -4.49
C ASP A 74 -20.48 -13.42 -5.68
N ASP A 75 -21.59 -14.13 -5.45
CA ASP A 75 -22.52 -14.53 -6.53
C ASP A 75 -23.34 -13.34 -7.03
N VAL A 76 -23.69 -12.39 -6.16
CA VAL A 76 -24.32 -11.12 -6.58
C VAL A 76 -23.42 -10.35 -7.54
N LEU A 77 -22.10 -10.30 -7.26
CA LEU A 77 -21.15 -9.64 -8.13
C LEU A 77 -20.99 -10.39 -9.47
N LYS A 78 -21.05 -11.74 -9.47
CA LYS A 78 -21.10 -12.54 -10.71
C LYS A 78 -22.33 -12.19 -11.54
N GLU A 79 -23.50 -12.14 -10.90
CA GLU A 79 -24.78 -11.85 -11.56
C GLU A 79 -24.76 -10.46 -12.21
N TYR A 80 -24.27 -9.44 -11.49
CA TYR A 80 -24.11 -8.09 -12.04
C TYR A 80 -23.21 -8.07 -13.28
N LEU A 81 -22.12 -8.83 -13.27
CA LEU A 81 -21.24 -8.96 -14.43
C LEU A 81 -21.93 -9.66 -15.60
N ILE A 82 -22.77 -10.67 -15.35
CA ILE A 82 -23.49 -11.40 -16.40
C ILE A 82 -24.56 -10.52 -17.04
N GLU A 83 -25.35 -9.82 -16.22
CA GLU A 83 -26.49 -9.02 -16.69
C GLU A 83 -26.06 -7.69 -17.31
N ASN A 84 -25.13 -7.00 -16.66
CA ASN A 84 -24.78 -5.61 -16.99
C ASN A 84 -23.37 -5.48 -17.56
N GLY A 85 -22.66 -6.60 -17.79
CA GLY A 85 -21.28 -6.59 -18.26
C GLY A 85 -21.04 -5.79 -19.53
N ASN A 86 -22.02 -5.65 -20.42
CA ASN A 86 -21.88 -4.85 -21.64
C ASN A 86 -21.83 -3.34 -21.39
N GLN A 87 -22.37 -2.87 -20.27
CA GLN A 87 -22.39 -1.46 -19.88
C GLN A 87 -21.13 -1.05 -19.11
N TYR A 88 -20.42 -2.02 -18.56
CA TYR A 88 -19.17 -1.78 -17.86
C TYR A 88 -18.02 -1.54 -18.83
N SER A 89 -17.03 -0.79 -18.38
CA SER A 89 -15.73 -0.68 -19.00
C SER A 89 -15.01 -2.02 -18.96
N ASP A 90 -14.12 -2.24 -19.93
CA ASP A 90 -13.36 -3.49 -19.98
C ASP A 90 -12.46 -3.66 -18.74
N SER A 91 -11.93 -2.54 -18.22
CA SER A 91 -11.17 -2.53 -16.97
C SER A 91 -11.99 -3.05 -15.78
N VAL A 92 -13.26 -2.63 -15.64
CA VAL A 92 -14.13 -3.11 -14.55
C VAL A 92 -14.45 -4.60 -14.72
N LYS A 93 -14.79 -5.04 -15.94
CA LYS A 93 -15.04 -6.46 -16.22
C LYS A 93 -13.83 -7.34 -15.88
N GLU A 94 -12.64 -6.93 -16.27
CA GLU A 94 -11.39 -7.65 -15.97
C GLU A 94 -11.15 -7.75 -14.46
N LYS A 95 -11.33 -6.67 -13.70
CA LYS A 95 -11.20 -6.64 -12.24
C LYS A 95 -12.15 -7.63 -11.57
N ILE A 96 -13.41 -7.60 -11.96
CA ILE A 96 -14.43 -8.48 -11.40
C ILE A 96 -14.14 -9.94 -11.75
N LYS A 97 -13.83 -10.26 -13.02
CA LYS A 97 -13.46 -11.62 -13.45
C LYS A 97 -12.22 -12.14 -12.70
N ALA A 98 -11.19 -11.31 -12.54
CA ALA A 98 -9.97 -11.67 -11.83
C ALA A 98 -10.22 -11.94 -10.33
N TYR A 99 -11.12 -11.16 -9.72
CA TYR A 99 -11.55 -11.39 -8.35
C TYR A 99 -12.29 -12.73 -8.20
N LEU A 100 -13.28 -12.98 -9.05
CA LEU A 100 -14.12 -14.17 -9.02
C LEU A 100 -13.40 -15.45 -9.45
N GLY A 101 -12.37 -15.33 -10.31
CA GLY A 101 -11.58 -16.42 -10.86
C GLY A 101 -10.48 -16.96 -9.94
N GLY A 102 -10.35 -16.48 -8.69
CA GLY A 102 -9.43 -17.07 -7.72
C GLY A 102 -7.94 -16.76 -7.98
N ARG A 103 -7.54 -15.49 -7.77
CA ARG A 103 -6.16 -15.00 -7.55
C ARG A 103 -5.11 -15.32 -8.63
N LYS A 104 -4.94 -14.36 -9.56
CA LYS A 104 -3.68 -13.63 -9.84
C LYS A 104 -4.01 -12.50 -10.83
N ALA A 105 -3.43 -11.32 -10.60
CA ALA A 105 -3.40 -10.17 -11.53
C ALA A 105 -4.70 -9.35 -11.73
N VAL A 106 -4.83 -8.26 -10.98
CA VAL A 106 -5.56 -7.04 -11.43
C VAL A 106 -4.59 -5.93 -11.87
N LEU A 107 -3.30 -6.19 -11.78
CA LEU A 107 -2.31 -5.45 -12.53
C LEU A 107 -1.64 -6.48 -13.43
N GLY A 108 -1.28 -6.09 -14.65
CA GLY A 108 -0.24 -6.78 -15.42
C GLY A 108 1.11 -6.67 -14.70
N ILE A 109 1.15 -6.98 -13.40
CA ILE A 109 2.37 -7.15 -12.64
C ILE A 109 3.07 -8.32 -13.27
N SER A 110 4.20 -8.05 -13.90
CA SER A 110 4.99 -9.07 -14.56
C SER A 110 5.27 -10.22 -13.57
N SER A 111 5.16 -11.45 -14.05
CA SER A 111 5.58 -12.64 -13.31
C SER A 111 7.10 -12.81 -13.26
N GLU A 112 7.83 -11.90 -13.91
CA GLU A 112 9.27 -11.82 -13.89
C GLU A 112 9.80 -11.70 -12.47
N GLN A 113 10.88 -12.44 -12.20
CA GLN A 113 11.50 -12.44 -10.89
C GLN A 113 12.22 -11.11 -10.65
N PRO A 114 12.14 -10.56 -9.42
CA PRO A 114 12.91 -9.38 -9.07
C PRO A 114 14.41 -9.61 -9.23
N LYS A 115 15.12 -8.59 -9.72
CA LYS A 115 16.59 -8.65 -9.91
C LYS A 115 17.36 -8.73 -8.59
N PHE A 116 16.82 -8.14 -7.53
CA PHE A 116 17.50 -8.01 -6.24
C PHE A 116 16.63 -8.52 -5.08
N LYS A 117 17.30 -9.01 -4.04
CA LYS A 117 16.65 -9.30 -2.75
C LYS A 117 16.44 -8.02 -1.96
N ALA A 118 15.50 -8.02 -1.02
CA ALA A 118 15.23 -6.83 -0.22
C ALA A 118 16.44 -6.45 0.67
N VAL A 119 17.20 -7.44 1.15
CA VAL A 119 18.41 -7.19 1.96
C VAL A 119 19.53 -6.52 1.15
N GLN A 120 19.66 -6.82 -0.15
CA GLN A 120 20.67 -6.17 -0.99
C GLN A 120 20.34 -4.69 -1.19
N LEU A 121 19.07 -4.38 -1.40
CA LEU A 121 18.58 -3.00 -1.48
C LEU A 121 18.67 -2.28 -0.12
N ALA A 122 18.46 -2.98 1.00
CA ALA A 122 18.70 -2.45 2.34
C ALA A 122 20.18 -2.09 2.54
N ASN A 123 21.08 -2.94 2.08
CA ASN A 123 22.53 -2.73 2.14
C ASN A 123 22.96 -1.52 1.33
N TRP A 124 22.28 -1.23 0.22
CA TRP A 124 22.51 0.00 -0.53
C TRP A 124 22.28 1.25 0.35
N PHE A 125 21.15 1.34 1.04
CA PHE A 125 20.88 2.46 1.96
C PHE A 125 21.83 2.52 3.16
N ARG A 126 22.21 1.37 3.72
CA ARG A 126 23.20 1.28 4.82
C ARG A 126 24.53 1.90 4.43
N VAL A 127 25.05 1.51 3.26
CA VAL A 127 26.35 2.00 2.77
C VAL A 127 26.25 3.46 2.31
N ASN A 128 25.16 3.86 1.66
CA ASN A 128 24.92 5.26 1.29
C ASN A 128 24.91 6.19 2.51
N ASN A 129 24.17 5.82 3.57
CA ASN A 129 24.19 6.56 4.84
C ASN A 129 25.57 6.58 5.49
N TYR A 130 26.31 5.47 5.47
CA TYR A 130 27.69 5.45 5.96
C TYR A 130 28.58 6.46 5.21
N PHE A 131 28.47 6.54 3.88
CA PHE A 131 29.20 7.54 3.10
C PHE A 131 28.77 8.96 3.43
N ALA A 132 27.47 9.24 3.52
CA ALA A 132 26.96 10.57 3.91
C ALA A 132 27.57 11.03 5.25
N ARG A 133 27.66 10.13 6.24
CA ARG A 133 28.29 10.39 7.54
C ARG A 133 29.79 10.69 7.49
N GLN A 134 30.50 10.26 6.45
CA GLN A 134 31.91 10.64 6.27
C GLN A 134 32.07 12.09 5.82
N PHE A 135 31.03 12.68 5.21
CA PHE A 135 31.05 14.05 4.70
C PHE A 135 30.31 15.03 5.61
N ASP A 136 29.33 14.57 6.39
CA ASP A 136 28.59 15.38 7.35
C ASP A 136 28.38 14.64 8.68
N TYR A 137 28.99 15.18 9.74
CA TYR A 137 28.91 14.64 11.10
C TYR A 137 27.52 14.79 11.75
N ASN A 138 26.62 15.59 11.17
CA ASN A 138 25.25 15.76 11.66
C ASN A 138 24.29 14.69 11.14
N VAL A 139 24.75 13.83 10.24
CA VAL A 139 23.94 12.71 9.73
C VAL A 139 23.94 11.59 10.75
N ASP A 140 22.76 11.29 11.29
CA ASP A 140 22.60 10.16 12.20
C ASP A 140 22.79 8.81 11.48
N PRO A 141 23.30 7.78 12.17
CA PRO A 141 23.33 6.43 11.64
C PRO A 141 21.92 5.93 11.33
N ILE A 142 21.73 5.30 10.17
CA ILE A 142 20.41 4.88 9.71
C ILE A 142 19.80 3.81 10.62
N THR A 143 18.52 3.96 10.95
CA THR A 143 17.80 2.96 11.74
C THR A 143 17.21 1.86 10.87
N GLN A 144 17.01 0.67 11.46
CA GLN A 144 16.28 -0.42 10.79
C GLN A 144 14.90 0.05 10.32
N MET A 145 14.23 0.87 11.14
CA MET A 145 12.89 1.38 10.85
C MET A 145 12.89 2.38 9.69
N GLN A 146 13.96 3.16 9.49
CA GLN A 146 14.11 3.99 8.29
C GLN A 146 14.29 3.12 7.06
N VAL A 147 15.21 2.15 7.07
CA VAL A 147 15.47 1.27 5.92
C VAL A 147 14.21 0.56 5.43
N VAL A 148 13.41 -0.04 6.33
CA VAL A 148 12.18 -0.74 5.92
C VAL A 148 11.14 0.20 5.30
N LYS A 149 11.13 1.49 5.68
CA LYS A 149 10.22 2.50 5.12
C LYS A 149 10.71 3.01 3.78
N LEU A 150 12.00 3.30 3.64
CA LEU A 150 12.62 3.67 2.37
C LEU A 150 12.38 2.57 1.32
N LEU A 151 12.55 1.30 1.71
CA LEU A 151 12.25 0.17 0.82
C LEU A 151 10.77 0.06 0.45
N TYR A 152 9.85 0.41 1.35
CA TYR A 152 8.43 0.45 1.02
C TYR A 152 8.12 1.54 -0.01
N PHE A 153 8.69 2.74 0.13
CA PHE A 153 8.55 3.80 -0.87
C PHE A 153 9.18 3.42 -2.21
N ALA A 154 10.38 2.84 -2.19
CA ALA A 154 11.05 2.33 -3.40
C ALA A 154 10.19 1.26 -4.09
N TYR A 155 9.64 0.31 -3.33
CA TYR A 155 8.75 -0.72 -3.86
C TYR A 155 7.49 -0.12 -4.49
N GLY A 156 6.84 0.83 -3.81
CA GLY A 156 5.63 1.49 -4.32
C GLY A 156 5.87 2.26 -5.62
N ARG A 157 6.88 3.12 -5.66
CA ARG A 157 7.24 3.88 -6.87
C ARG A 157 7.64 2.97 -8.03
N PHE A 158 8.46 1.95 -7.76
CA PHE A 158 8.86 0.98 -8.78
C PHE A 158 7.68 0.19 -9.31
N LEU A 159 6.76 -0.21 -8.43
CA LEU A 159 5.57 -0.98 -8.79
C LEU A 159 4.63 -0.18 -9.71
N VAL A 160 4.43 1.11 -9.43
CA VAL A 160 3.62 1.99 -10.29
C VAL A 160 4.29 2.19 -11.65
N LYS A 161 5.60 2.52 -11.66
CA LYS A 161 6.36 2.81 -12.88
C LYS A 161 6.51 1.59 -13.80
N SER A 162 6.93 0.46 -13.24
CA SER A 162 7.35 -0.72 -14.02
C SER A 162 6.27 -1.79 -14.13
N LYS A 163 5.26 -1.78 -13.24
CA LYS A 163 4.37 -2.93 -13.02
C LYS A 163 5.18 -4.21 -12.77
N LYS A 164 6.29 -4.12 -12.05
CA LYS A 164 7.10 -5.27 -11.61
C LYS A 164 7.35 -5.16 -10.12
N ARG A 165 7.65 -6.29 -9.48
CA ARG A 165 8.05 -6.30 -8.06
C ARG A 165 9.53 -5.95 -7.96
N LEU A 166 9.85 -5.02 -7.05
CA LEU A 166 11.24 -4.64 -6.77
C LEU A 166 12.00 -5.77 -6.03
N PHE A 167 11.28 -6.53 -5.18
CA PHE A 167 11.78 -7.70 -4.47
C PHE A 167 10.61 -8.66 -4.15
N SER A 168 10.92 -9.90 -3.74
CA SER A 168 9.91 -10.93 -3.47
C SER A 168 9.48 -11.05 -2.00
N SER A 169 10.27 -10.48 -1.07
CA SER A 169 9.95 -10.50 0.36
C SER A 169 8.57 -9.85 0.62
N PRO A 170 7.69 -10.48 1.42
CA PRO A 170 6.41 -9.88 1.74
C PRO A 170 6.57 -8.61 2.58
N ILE A 171 5.76 -7.61 2.28
CA ILE A 171 5.62 -6.39 3.07
C ILE A 171 4.47 -6.59 4.03
N LEU A 172 4.77 -6.65 5.32
CA LEU A 172 3.80 -6.93 6.38
C LEU A 172 3.18 -5.65 6.92
N HIS A 173 1.90 -5.73 7.25
CA HIS A 173 1.20 -4.65 7.95
C HIS A 173 1.47 -4.75 9.47
N LEU A 174 2.35 -3.91 10.02
CA LEU A 174 2.62 -3.84 11.47
C LEU A 174 2.13 -2.53 12.10
N GLN A 175 2.24 -2.42 13.42
CA GLN A 175 1.66 -1.34 14.22
C GLN A 175 2.16 0.06 13.84
N TYR A 176 3.38 0.16 13.32
CA TYR A 176 4.05 1.43 13.02
C TYR A 176 4.30 1.66 11.53
N GLY A 177 3.70 0.82 10.68
CA GLY A 177 3.83 0.92 9.23
C GLY A 177 4.19 -0.39 8.54
N PRO A 178 4.54 -0.33 7.25
CA PRO A 178 4.84 -1.47 6.43
C PRO A 178 6.25 -1.95 6.76
N VAL A 179 6.42 -3.25 6.88
CA VAL A 179 7.70 -3.84 7.25
C VAL A 179 8.06 -4.94 6.27
N VAL A 180 9.19 -4.76 5.58
CA VAL A 180 9.74 -5.79 4.70
C VAL A 180 10.25 -6.94 5.55
N LYS A 181 9.57 -8.09 5.48
CA LYS A 181 9.80 -9.21 6.40
C LYS A 181 11.25 -9.67 6.44
N GLU A 182 11.87 -9.87 5.28
CA GLU A 182 13.25 -10.35 5.14
C GLU A 182 14.24 -9.42 5.86
N VAL A 183 14.14 -8.11 5.63
CA VAL A 183 15.03 -7.09 6.22
C VAL A 183 14.85 -6.98 7.72
N HIS A 184 13.60 -6.94 8.19
CA HIS A 184 13.30 -6.89 9.63
C HIS A 184 13.77 -8.15 10.37
N GLN A 185 13.69 -9.32 9.72
CA GLN A 185 14.23 -10.56 10.28
C GLN A 185 15.75 -10.55 10.34
N GLN A 186 16.41 -10.09 9.26
CA GLN A 186 17.87 -10.03 9.16
C GLN A 186 18.49 -9.17 10.26
N PHE A 187 17.89 -8.02 10.55
CA PHE A 187 18.43 -7.07 11.54
C PHE A 187 17.69 -7.11 12.88
N ARG A 188 16.96 -8.19 13.18
CA ARG A 188 16.11 -8.27 14.36
C ARG A 188 16.89 -7.96 15.65
N GLY A 189 16.34 -7.06 16.47
CA GLY A 189 16.97 -6.62 17.72
C GLY A 189 17.90 -5.42 17.56
N MET A 190 18.18 -4.98 16.33
CA MET A 190 18.98 -3.78 16.05
C MET A 190 18.04 -2.60 15.76
N VAL A 191 18.19 -1.52 16.52
CA VAL A 191 17.46 -0.27 16.28
C VAL A 191 18.23 0.59 15.29
N VAL A 192 19.49 0.86 15.60
CA VAL A 192 20.45 1.58 14.76
C VAL A 192 21.26 0.55 13.98
N LEU A 193 21.40 0.74 12.67
CA LEU A 193 22.23 -0.08 11.81
C LEU A 193 23.57 0.63 11.60
N ASP A 194 24.65 -0.14 11.69
CA ASP A 194 26.01 0.32 11.41
C ASP A 194 26.35 1.65 12.12
N PRO A 195 26.34 1.71 13.47
CA PRO A 195 26.91 2.87 14.15
C PRO A 195 28.35 3.12 13.68
N ASP A 196 29.07 2.03 13.41
CA ASP A 196 30.38 2.00 12.77
C ASP A 196 30.28 1.69 11.26
N LYS A 197 31.33 1.14 10.68
CA LYS A 197 31.38 0.77 9.26
C LYS A 197 30.53 -0.48 8.97
N PRO A 198 29.72 -0.48 7.88
CA PRO A 198 29.02 -1.68 7.43
C PRO A 198 29.96 -2.86 7.13
N ASP A 199 29.41 -4.08 7.20
CA ASP A 199 30.14 -5.30 6.89
C ASP A 199 30.52 -5.40 5.39
N LYS A 200 31.46 -6.30 5.06
CA LYS A 200 31.97 -6.49 3.69
C LYS A 200 30.86 -6.84 2.69
N GLN A 201 29.88 -7.65 3.12
CA GLN A 201 28.75 -8.06 2.26
C GLN A 201 27.89 -6.84 1.89
N ALA A 202 27.70 -5.89 2.80
CA ALA A 202 26.95 -4.68 2.52
C ALA A 202 27.59 -3.86 1.40
N PHE A 203 28.92 -3.72 1.37
CA PHE A 203 29.65 -3.03 0.30
C PHE A 203 29.58 -3.80 -1.04
N GLU A 204 29.64 -5.13 -1.01
CA GLU A 204 29.47 -5.94 -2.23
C GLU A 204 28.07 -5.79 -2.82
N ASP A 205 27.04 -5.82 -1.98
CA ASP A 205 25.66 -5.58 -2.41
C ASP A 205 25.46 -4.14 -2.90
N TYR A 206 26.05 -3.14 -2.24
CA TYR A 206 26.02 -1.75 -2.69
C TYR A 206 26.58 -1.62 -4.11
N ASN A 207 27.76 -2.19 -4.38
CA ASN A 207 28.39 -2.14 -5.70
C ASN A 207 27.55 -2.88 -6.76
N LEU A 208 27.01 -4.04 -6.40
CA LEU A 208 26.14 -4.82 -7.30
C LEU A 208 24.88 -4.04 -7.66
N VAL A 209 24.17 -3.48 -6.68
CA VAL A 209 22.94 -2.70 -6.92
C VAL A 209 23.26 -1.40 -7.68
N SER A 210 24.35 -0.72 -7.35
CA SER A 210 24.76 0.53 -8.02
C SER A 210 25.13 0.33 -9.49
N SER A 211 25.45 -0.90 -9.91
CA SER A 211 25.71 -1.22 -11.32
C SER A 211 24.44 -1.30 -12.19
N ASP A 212 23.25 -1.42 -11.58
CA ASP A 212 21.97 -1.34 -12.28
C ASP A 212 21.46 0.11 -12.26
N ALA A 213 21.58 0.80 -13.40
CA ALA A 213 21.28 2.22 -13.51
C ALA A 213 19.82 2.57 -13.14
N GLU A 214 18.85 1.72 -13.45
CA GLU A 214 17.44 1.97 -13.15
C GLU A 214 17.17 1.87 -11.66
N ILE A 215 17.70 0.82 -11.02
CA ILE A 215 17.50 0.61 -9.58
C ILE A 215 18.31 1.63 -8.78
N ASN A 216 19.53 1.96 -9.20
CA ASN A 216 20.35 2.98 -8.53
C ASN A 216 19.67 4.36 -8.57
N ASP A 217 19.16 4.79 -9.74
CA ASP A 217 18.41 6.06 -9.87
C ASP A 217 17.16 6.09 -8.97
N LEU A 218 16.42 4.98 -8.89
CA LEU A 218 15.29 4.85 -8.00
C LEU A 218 15.70 5.04 -6.53
N LEU A 219 16.72 4.32 -6.07
CA LEU A 219 17.15 4.35 -4.67
C LEU A 219 17.73 5.72 -4.29
N GLN A 220 18.48 6.35 -5.20
CA GLN A 220 19.00 7.69 -5.02
C GLN A 220 17.87 8.72 -4.86
N LYS A 221 16.85 8.70 -5.72
CA LYS A 221 15.68 9.58 -5.57
C LYS A 221 14.93 9.36 -4.27
N ILE A 222 14.82 8.10 -3.83
CA ILE A 222 14.21 7.80 -2.53
C ILE A 222 15.05 8.35 -1.38
N ASP A 223 16.37 8.24 -1.45
CA ASP A 223 17.28 8.80 -0.45
C ASP A 223 17.20 10.33 -0.42
N GLU A 224 17.24 11.00 -1.58
CA GLU A 224 17.10 12.45 -1.70
C GLU A 224 15.76 12.96 -1.13
N ASP A 225 14.66 12.26 -1.38
CA ASP A 225 13.34 12.67 -0.92
C ASP A 225 13.09 12.42 0.58
N TYR A 226 13.79 11.45 1.17
CA TYR A 226 13.38 10.86 2.46
C TYR A 226 14.49 10.67 3.51
N SER A 227 15.77 10.81 3.17
CA SER A 227 16.90 10.56 4.08
C SER A 227 16.88 11.45 5.33
N ASP A 228 16.49 12.72 5.19
CA ASP A 228 16.36 13.68 6.29
C ASP A 228 15.18 13.41 7.23
N TYR A 229 14.25 12.52 6.83
CA TYR A 229 13.11 12.21 7.66
C TYR A 229 13.47 11.14 8.69
N THR A 230 13.14 11.45 9.95
CA THR A 230 13.10 10.44 11.01
C THR A 230 12.10 9.34 10.66
N ALA A 231 12.28 8.15 11.25
CA ALA A 231 11.32 7.07 11.10
C ALA A 231 9.87 7.50 11.40
N SER A 232 9.66 8.33 12.43
CA SER A 232 8.34 8.86 12.78
C SER A 232 7.84 9.87 11.74
N GLY A 233 8.72 10.69 11.15
CA GLY A 233 8.42 11.56 10.01
C GLY A 233 7.93 10.78 8.78
N LEU A 234 8.62 9.70 8.41
CA LEU A 234 8.20 8.80 7.34
C LEU A 234 6.87 8.09 7.65
N SER A 235 6.67 7.63 8.88
CA SER A 235 5.36 7.11 9.30
C SER A 235 4.27 8.15 9.13
N ARG A 236 4.52 9.42 9.48
CA ARG A 236 3.53 10.48 9.32
C ARG A 236 3.16 10.71 7.86
N ILE A 237 4.10 10.59 6.92
CA ILE A 237 3.83 10.62 5.46
C ILE A 237 2.97 9.42 5.07
N ILE A 238 3.36 8.21 5.48
CA ILE A 238 2.62 6.96 5.25
C ILE A 238 1.20 7.00 5.84
N HIS A 239 0.98 7.81 6.88
CA HIS A 239 -0.30 7.95 7.58
C HIS A 239 -1.08 9.23 7.20
N ARG A 240 -0.57 10.18 6.38
CA ARG A 240 -1.20 11.50 6.16
C ARG A 240 -2.18 11.65 4.99
N ALA A 241 -2.58 10.60 4.28
CA ALA A 241 -3.67 10.69 3.30
C ALA A 241 -4.55 9.42 3.25
N GLY A 242 -5.64 9.41 4.03
CA GLY A 242 -6.91 8.75 3.70
C GLY A 242 -7.04 7.22 3.48
N SER A 243 -6.00 6.38 3.42
CA SER A 243 -6.19 5.00 2.95
C SER A 243 -5.22 3.94 3.50
N LEU A 244 -5.72 2.71 3.62
CA LEU A 244 -5.02 1.41 3.75
C LEU A 244 -4.64 0.81 5.12
N TRP A 245 -4.30 1.58 6.16
CA TRP A 245 -3.93 0.99 7.47
C TRP A 245 -5.07 0.29 8.25
N SER A 246 -6.31 0.41 7.78
CA SER A 246 -7.47 -0.27 8.39
C SER A 246 -7.93 -1.50 7.60
N MET A 247 -7.30 -1.82 6.48
CA MET A 247 -7.78 -2.80 5.49
C MET A 247 -7.03 -4.13 5.50
N THR A 248 -5.80 -4.16 6.03
CA THR A 248 -5.01 -5.40 6.17
C THR A 248 -4.94 -5.78 7.64
N GLU A 249 -5.21 -7.04 7.96
CA GLU A 249 -5.04 -7.54 9.32
C GLU A 249 -3.58 -7.40 9.78
N LYS A 250 -3.38 -6.99 11.03
CA LYS A 250 -2.05 -6.86 11.62
C LYS A 250 -1.27 -8.17 11.44
N GLY A 251 -0.06 -8.08 10.92
CA GLY A 251 0.84 -9.21 10.67
C GLY A 251 0.62 -9.94 9.33
N LYS A 252 -0.39 -9.57 8.52
CA LYS A 252 -0.58 -10.15 7.19
C LYS A 252 0.19 -9.38 6.11
N PRO A 253 0.57 -10.04 5.00
CA PRO A 253 1.14 -9.37 3.84
C PRO A 253 0.15 -8.38 3.21
N ILE A 254 0.63 -7.18 2.92
CA ILE A 254 -0.08 -6.18 2.12
C ILE A 254 -0.04 -6.64 0.67
N LYS A 255 -1.19 -6.63 -0.02
CA LYS A 255 -1.28 -7.02 -1.43
C LYS A 255 -0.65 -5.95 -2.34
N ASP A 256 0.00 -6.36 -3.42
CA ASP A 256 0.60 -5.41 -4.38
C ASP A 256 -0.41 -4.42 -4.94
N GLN A 257 -1.63 -4.85 -5.27
CA GLN A 257 -2.70 -3.95 -5.74
C GLN A 257 -2.94 -2.79 -4.79
N LEU A 258 -2.94 -3.09 -3.49
CA LEU A 258 -3.19 -2.11 -2.45
C LEU A 258 -2.05 -1.09 -2.35
N ILE A 259 -0.81 -1.54 -2.58
CA ILE A 259 0.36 -0.66 -2.63
C ILE A 259 0.31 0.19 -3.91
N PHE A 260 0.02 -0.43 -5.06
CA PHE A 260 -0.10 0.27 -6.34
C PHE A 260 -1.14 1.40 -6.27
N ASP A 261 -2.37 1.10 -5.85
CA ASP A 261 -3.46 2.08 -5.76
C ASP A 261 -3.12 3.27 -4.85
N GLN A 262 -2.31 3.04 -3.81
CA GLN A 262 -1.87 4.08 -2.89
C GLN A 262 -0.89 5.05 -3.57
N PHE A 263 0.11 4.50 -4.26
CA PHE A 263 1.16 5.29 -4.88
C PHE A 263 0.66 6.00 -6.15
N THR A 264 -0.32 5.44 -6.87
CA THR A 264 -0.96 6.13 -8.01
C THR A 264 -1.71 7.40 -7.59
N LYS A 265 -2.36 7.42 -6.43
CA LYS A 265 -3.13 8.59 -5.95
C LYS A 265 -2.26 9.75 -5.46
N THR A 266 -0.97 9.53 -5.27
CA THR A 266 -0.05 10.53 -4.72
C THR A 266 0.64 11.32 -5.84
N GLU A 267 0.45 10.91 -7.11
CA GLU A 267 0.99 11.57 -8.31
C GLU A 267 -0.02 12.49 -9.03
N GLU A 268 -1.28 12.56 -8.56
CA GLU A 268 -2.31 13.54 -8.99
C GLU A 268 -2.33 14.77 -8.06
#